data_AF-A0A7V7NP63-F1
#
_entry.id   AF-A0A7V7NP63-F1
#
_cell.length_a   1.000
_cell.length_b   1.000
_cell.length_c   1.000
_cell.angle_alpha   90.00
_cell.angle_beta   90.00
_cell.angle_gamma   90.00
#
_symmetry.space_group_name_H-M   'P 1'
#
loop_
_entity.id
_entity.type
_entity.pdbx_description
1 polymer ?
#
loop_
_entity_poly.entity_id
_entity_poly.type
_entity_poly.pdbx_seq_one_letter_code
_entity_poly.pdbx_strand_id
1 'polypeptide(L)'
;MSNDIQLIVTAIEGLHTNFVKDYILPVGSVFVSGALGAGVAYYTVNQQEFTKIELDKIRTVNKTILSALELRSSLISIKSNYFGLITDEPIDRMLGVPPVLLKEIKVEFDLPSLSFISQHEASEFNKWASLDYIATIVSNFNTVVKVWEKRNSMIEALMPKLSEVYGKPLKFPEIQSLIGVGNMALLSDLTERCLHMTDDLLVEVSCFLVGFSAVVDGKIDTKILKKFGGRISPSLPTYEEYPLAVDILTKVPTVNYVLLGQIQGRKKQDLEERYRPIYK
;
A
#
# COMPACT_ATOMS: atom_id res chain seq x y z
N MET A 1 32.45 69.02 52.71
CA MET A 1 32.91 69.79 51.54
C MET A 1 33.92 69.06 50.66
N SER A 2 34.81 68.18 51.15
CA SER A 2 35.76 67.44 50.28
C SER A 2 35.12 66.31 49.46
N ASN A 3 34.17 65.58 50.05
CA ASN A 3 33.55 64.40 49.42
C ASN A 3 32.60 64.76 48.26
N ASP A 4 31.85 65.86 48.39
CA ASP A 4 30.93 66.34 47.34
C ASP A 4 31.70 66.85 46.12
N ILE A 5 32.85 67.49 46.34
CA ILE A 5 33.74 67.95 45.26
C ILE A 5 34.37 66.75 44.55
N GLN A 6 34.79 65.70 45.27
CA GLN A 6 35.28 64.47 44.65
C GLN A 6 34.20 63.73 43.85
N LEU A 7 32.96 63.68 44.34
CA LEU A 7 31.83 63.12 43.59
C LEU A 7 31.53 63.92 42.32
N ILE A 8 31.59 65.25 42.39
CA ILE A 8 31.39 66.14 41.24
C ILE A 8 32.52 65.98 40.23
N VAL A 9 33.78 65.93 40.67
CA VAL A 9 34.94 65.73 39.78
C VAL A 9 34.88 64.35 39.12
N THR A 10 34.53 63.30 39.86
CA THR A 10 34.36 61.94 39.30
C THR A 10 33.19 61.88 38.32
N ALA A 11 32.10 62.63 38.56
CA ALA A 11 30.98 62.75 37.64
C ALA A 11 31.35 63.53 36.36
N ILE A 12 32.18 64.57 36.46
CA ILE A 12 32.70 65.35 35.33
C ILE A 12 33.69 64.50 34.50
N GLU A 13 34.58 63.76 35.15
CA GLU A 13 35.48 62.79 34.48
C GLU A 13 34.69 61.63 33.84
N GLY A 14 33.58 61.21 34.46
CA GLY A 14 32.64 60.24 33.89
C GLY A 14 31.84 60.76 32.69
N LEU A 15 31.77 62.09 32.50
CA LEU A 15 31.13 62.75 31.36
C LEU A 15 32.04 62.86 30.12
N HIS A 16 33.33 62.55 30.24
CA HIS A 16 34.22 62.49 29.09
C HIS A 16 33.76 61.35 28.16
N THR A 17 33.28 61.73 26.98
CA THR A 17 32.77 60.79 25.97
C THR A 17 33.83 59.76 25.64
N ASN A 18 33.55 58.50 25.98
CA ASN A 18 34.41 57.38 25.66
C ASN A 18 33.86 56.79 24.36
N PHE A 19 34.51 57.07 23.23
CA PHE A 19 34.06 56.64 21.90
C PHE A 19 33.68 55.14 21.84
N VAL A 20 34.45 54.30 22.54
CA VAL A 20 34.18 52.86 22.65
C VAL A 20 32.88 52.57 23.43
N LYS A 21 32.65 53.26 24.55
CA LYS A 21 31.50 53.06 25.44
C LYS A 21 30.21 53.63 24.87
N ASP A 22 30.30 54.77 24.21
CA ASP A 22 29.12 55.54 23.81
C ASP A 22 28.66 55.20 22.37
N TYR A 23 29.56 54.68 21.51
CA TYR A 23 29.25 54.37 20.12
C TYR A 23 29.51 52.92 19.74
N ILE A 24 30.71 52.38 20.02
CA ILE A 24 31.05 51.02 19.58
C ILE A 24 30.27 49.96 20.35
N LEU A 25 30.15 50.10 21.67
CA LEU A 25 29.47 49.11 22.52
C LEU A 25 27.95 49.03 22.22
N PRO A 26 27.19 50.13 22.13
CA PRO A 26 25.76 50.07 21.80
C PRO A 26 25.50 49.56 20.38
N VAL A 27 26.25 50.06 19.39
CA VAL A 27 26.08 49.64 17.99
C VAL A 27 26.53 48.18 17.81
N GLY A 28 27.70 47.83 18.32
CA GLY A 28 28.24 46.47 18.28
C GLY A 28 27.36 45.44 19.01
N SER A 29 26.78 45.80 20.16
CA SER A 29 25.87 44.90 20.88
C SER A 29 24.55 44.65 20.13
N VAL A 30 24.00 45.65 19.45
CA VAL A 30 22.83 45.48 18.57
C VAL A 30 23.17 44.62 17.35
N PHE A 31 24.33 44.83 16.72
CA PHE A 31 24.79 44.00 15.61
C PHE A 31 25.01 42.54 16.02
N VAL A 32 25.69 42.29 17.15
CA VAL A 32 25.91 40.93 17.66
C VAL A 32 24.59 40.26 18.04
N SER A 33 23.69 40.98 18.71
CA SER A 33 22.36 40.45 19.07
C SER A 33 21.51 40.16 17.84
N GLY A 34 21.52 41.05 16.84
CA GLY A 34 20.82 40.86 15.57
C GLY A 34 21.39 39.70 14.76
N ALA A 35 22.72 39.56 14.69
CA ALA A 35 23.38 38.45 14.01
C ALA A 35 23.12 37.11 14.71
N LEU A 36 23.17 37.07 16.05
CA LEU A 36 22.81 35.89 16.82
C LEU A 36 21.33 35.52 16.63
N GLY A 37 20.43 36.51 16.69
CA GLY A 37 19.00 36.32 16.45
C GLY A 37 18.73 35.75 15.06
N ALA A 38 19.35 36.30 14.02
CA ALA A 38 19.24 35.81 12.65
C ALA A 38 19.81 34.39 12.50
N GLY A 39 20.98 34.11 13.12
CA GLY A 39 21.59 32.78 13.09
C GLY A 39 20.74 31.72 13.78
N VAL A 40 20.19 32.03 14.96
CA VAL A 40 19.28 31.14 15.69
C VAL A 40 17.99 30.92 14.91
N ALA A 41 17.42 31.98 14.32
CA ALA A 41 16.21 31.86 13.50
C ALA A 41 16.45 30.97 12.28
N TYR A 42 17.55 31.20 11.54
CA TYR A 42 17.91 30.39 10.38
C TYR A 42 18.11 28.92 10.75
N TYR A 43 18.87 28.64 11.81
CA TYR A 43 19.07 27.28 12.31
C TYR A 43 17.75 26.62 12.71
N THR A 44 16.89 27.34 13.42
CA THR A 44 15.59 26.84 13.89
C THR A 44 14.67 26.52 12.73
N VAL A 45 14.56 27.41 11.73
CA VAL A 45 13.73 27.20 10.54
C VAL A 45 14.22 26.00 9.74
N ASN A 46 15.53 25.90 9.50
CA ASN A 46 16.09 24.76 8.78
C ASN A 46 15.84 23.44 9.50
N GLN A 47 15.98 23.41 10.83
CA GLN A 47 15.69 22.22 11.63
C GLN A 47 14.20 21.86 11.62
N GLN A 48 13.31 22.85 11.61
CA GLN A 48 11.86 22.65 11.51
C GLN A 48 11.46 22.10 10.14
N GLU A 49 11.96 22.66 9.05
CA GLU A 49 11.68 22.16 7.69
C GLU A 49 12.22 20.74 7.48
N PHE A 50 13.44 20.47 7.94
CA PHE A 50 14.00 19.12 7.91
C PHE A 50 13.11 18.13 8.70
N THR A 51 12.72 18.50 9.92
CA THR A 51 11.83 17.66 10.75
C THR A 51 10.49 17.44 10.05
N LYS A 52 9.93 18.46 9.40
CA LYS A 52 8.66 18.37 8.67
C LYS A 52 8.74 17.42 7.49
N ILE A 53 9.83 17.46 6.71
CA ILE A 53 10.07 16.54 5.59
C ILE A 53 10.17 15.10 6.10
N GLU A 54 10.94 14.85 7.15
CA GLU A 54 11.09 13.51 7.73
C GLU A 54 9.77 12.98 8.32
N LEU A 55 8.97 13.85 8.96
CA LEU A 55 7.63 13.49 9.43
C LEU A 55 6.69 13.12 8.28
N ASP A 56 6.79 13.83 7.15
CA ASP A 56 6.00 13.54 5.96
C ASP A 56 6.35 12.17 5.39
N LYS A 57 7.64 11.83 5.28
CA LYS A 57 8.09 10.48 4.90
C LYS A 57 7.50 9.40 5.81
N ILE A 58 7.54 9.58 7.13
CA ILE A 58 6.96 8.63 8.10
C ILE A 58 5.46 8.44 7.85
N ARG A 59 4.71 9.55 7.67
CA ARG A 59 3.27 9.51 7.41
C ARG A 59 2.96 8.80 6.09
N THR A 60 3.70 9.10 5.04
CA THR A 60 3.55 8.48 3.73
C THR A 60 3.78 6.97 3.81
N VAL A 61 4.88 6.54 4.43
CA VAL A 61 5.18 5.10 4.61
C VAL A 61 4.07 4.40 5.38
N ASN A 62 3.65 4.97 6.52
CA ASN A 62 2.60 4.37 7.34
C ASN A 62 1.28 4.31 6.57
N LYS A 63 0.92 5.35 5.83
CA LYS A 63 -0.27 5.38 4.98
C LYS A 63 -0.20 4.28 3.90
N THR A 64 0.92 4.16 3.20
CA THR A 64 1.13 3.12 2.17
C THR A 64 1.02 1.72 2.74
N ILE A 65 1.64 1.45 3.90
CA ILE A 65 1.56 0.15 4.57
C ILE A 65 0.12 -0.15 5.01
N LEU A 66 -0.59 0.82 5.60
CA LEU A 66 -1.99 0.66 5.99
C LEU A 66 -2.89 0.39 4.79
N SER A 67 -2.70 1.12 3.69
CA SER A 67 -3.42 0.88 2.44
C SER A 67 -3.13 -0.52 1.88
N ALA A 68 -1.88 -0.98 1.89
CA ALA A 68 -1.54 -2.34 1.49
C ALA A 68 -2.14 -3.42 2.41
N LEU A 69 -2.22 -3.17 3.72
CA LEU A 69 -2.91 -4.06 4.67
C LEU A 69 -4.41 -4.13 4.38
N GLU A 70 -5.04 -3.01 3.99
CA GLU A 70 -6.45 -3.00 3.59
C GLU A 70 -6.66 -3.80 2.29
N LEU A 71 -5.78 -3.64 1.30
CA LEU A 71 -5.79 -4.47 0.07
C LEU A 71 -5.71 -5.95 0.40
N ARG A 72 -4.73 -6.35 1.23
CA ARG A 72 -4.53 -7.74 1.65
C ARG A 72 -5.77 -8.27 2.37
N SER A 73 -6.33 -7.50 3.30
CA SER A 73 -7.51 -7.91 4.08
C SER A 73 -8.75 -8.08 3.20
N SER A 74 -8.92 -7.21 2.20
CA SER A 74 -9.99 -7.34 1.21
C SER A 74 -9.86 -8.62 0.38
N LEU A 75 -8.66 -8.93 -0.12
CA LEU A 75 -8.41 -10.16 -0.88
C LEU A 75 -8.61 -11.41 -0.04
N ILE A 76 -8.20 -11.39 1.24
CA ILE A 76 -8.48 -12.47 2.20
C ILE A 76 -9.98 -12.64 2.39
N SER A 77 -10.73 -11.54 2.58
CA SER A 77 -12.17 -11.58 2.76
C SER A 77 -12.91 -12.09 1.51
N ILE A 78 -12.38 -11.84 0.32
CA ILE A 78 -12.92 -12.41 -0.92
C ILE A 78 -12.65 -13.92 -0.92
N LYS A 79 -11.38 -14.30 -0.71
CA LYS A 79 -10.93 -15.69 -0.77
C LYS A 79 -11.59 -16.60 0.26
N SER A 80 -11.87 -16.11 1.45
CA SER A 80 -12.52 -16.89 2.52
C SER A 80 -13.89 -17.44 2.13
N ASN A 81 -14.57 -16.88 1.11
CA ASN A 81 -15.87 -17.39 0.64
C ASN A 81 -15.78 -18.72 -0.11
N TYR A 82 -14.60 -19.06 -0.63
CA TYR A 82 -14.40 -20.27 -1.44
C TYR A 82 -13.19 -21.11 -1.01
N PHE A 83 -12.40 -20.63 -0.05
CA PHE A 83 -11.23 -21.35 0.43
C PHE A 83 -11.59 -22.76 0.94
N GLY A 84 -10.90 -23.79 0.45
CA GLY A 84 -11.15 -25.19 0.77
C GLY A 84 -12.38 -25.83 0.10
N LEU A 85 -13.17 -25.07 -0.66
CA LEU A 85 -14.37 -25.57 -1.36
C LEU A 85 -14.16 -25.81 -2.86
N ILE A 86 -13.02 -25.37 -3.39
CA ILE A 86 -12.73 -25.38 -4.83
C ILE A 86 -12.02 -26.67 -5.27
N THR A 87 -12.59 -27.34 -6.26
CA THR A 87 -12.04 -28.53 -6.93
C THR A 87 -11.30 -28.12 -8.22
N ASP A 88 -10.82 -29.09 -9.00
CA ASP A 88 -10.28 -28.88 -10.36
C ASP A 88 -11.38 -28.90 -11.44
N GLU A 89 -12.63 -29.20 -11.07
CA GLU A 89 -13.75 -29.32 -12.00
C GLU A 89 -14.34 -27.93 -12.33
N PRO A 90 -14.42 -27.53 -13.62
CA PRO A 90 -14.84 -26.18 -14.01
C PRO A 90 -16.27 -25.76 -13.64
N ILE A 91 -17.24 -26.69 -13.67
CA ILE A 91 -18.64 -26.42 -13.35
C ILE A 91 -18.79 -26.17 -11.85
N ASP A 92 -18.16 -27.01 -11.03
CA ASP A 92 -18.11 -26.88 -9.58
C ASP A 92 -17.46 -25.55 -9.19
N ARG A 93 -16.40 -25.12 -9.88
CA ARG A 93 -15.83 -23.77 -9.71
C ARG A 93 -16.82 -22.67 -10.05
N MET A 94 -17.42 -22.77 -11.23
CA MET A 94 -18.31 -21.75 -11.77
C MET A 94 -19.52 -21.50 -10.87
N LEU A 95 -20.11 -22.56 -10.32
CA LEU A 95 -21.34 -22.52 -9.53
C LEU A 95 -21.10 -22.59 -8.02
N GLY A 96 -20.02 -23.22 -7.58
CA GLY A 96 -19.68 -23.40 -6.17
C GLY A 96 -19.08 -22.17 -5.50
N VAL A 97 -18.56 -21.21 -6.28
CA VAL A 97 -18.18 -19.89 -5.75
C VAL A 97 -19.46 -19.06 -5.55
N PRO A 98 -19.87 -18.71 -4.31
CA PRO A 98 -21.03 -17.86 -4.10
C PRO A 98 -20.79 -16.43 -4.60
N PRO A 99 -21.83 -15.62 -4.84
CA PRO A 99 -21.66 -14.18 -5.01
C PRO A 99 -20.93 -13.59 -3.80
N VAL A 100 -19.84 -12.86 -4.03
CA VAL A 100 -18.99 -12.31 -2.95
C VAL A 100 -19.39 -10.88 -2.68
N LEU A 101 -19.76 -10.53 -1.45
CA LEU A 101 -20.00 -9.13 -1.09
C LEU A 101 -18.66 -8.37 -1.06
N LEU A 102 -18.48 -7.47 -2.03
CA LEU A 102 -17.29 -6.64 -2.11
C LEU A 102 -17.49 -5.39 -1.27
N LYS A 103 -16.51 -5.09 -0.43
CA LYS A 103 -16.42 -3.77 0.20
C LYS A 103 -16.09 -2.75 -0.89
N GLU A 104 -16.77 -1.61 -0.89
CA GLU A 104 -16.39 -0.48 -1.74
C GLU A 104 -15.07 0.09 -1.20
N ILE A 105 -13.95 -0.35 -1.78
CA ILE A 105 -12.62 0.11 -1.40
C ILE A 105 -12.00 0.78 -2.62
N LYS A 106 -11.86 2.10 -2.53
CA LYS A 106 -11.01 2.85 -3.45
C LYS A 106 -9.64 3.06 -2.80
N VAL A 107 -8.73 2.10 -3.00
CA VAL A 107 -7.34 2.27 -2.55
C VAL A 107 -6.56 3.00 -3.63
N GLU A 108 -5.98 4.14 -3.25
CA GLU A 108 -5.01 4.88 -4.06
C GLU A 108 -3.76 5.11 -3.23
N PHE A 109 -2.61 4.77 -3.80
CA PHE A 109 -1.32 5.11 -3.19
C PHE A 109 -0.90 6.50 -3.67
N ASP A 110 -0.38 7.29 -2.75
CA ASP A 110 0.21 8.59 -3.07
C ASP A 110 1.64 8.38 -3.59
N LEU A 111 1.75 8.06 -4.88
CA LEU A 111 3.03 7.75 -5.52
C LEU A 111 4.02 8.93 -5.51
N PRO A 112 3.62 10.20 -5.73
CA PRO A 112 4.53 11.33 -5.69
C PRO A 112 5.25 11.49 -4.34
N SER A 113 4.54 11.29 -3.22
CA SER A 113 5.13 11.38 -1.88
C SER A 113 6.05 10.22 -1.56
N LEU A 114 6.02 9.13 -2.33
CA LEU A 114 6.96 8.01 -2.25
C LEU A 114 8.26 8.23 -3.04
N SER A 115 8.43 9.35 -3.74
CA SER A 115 9.62 9.61 -4.57
C SER A 115 10.97 9.42 -3.85
N PHE A 116 11.03 9.63 -2.53
CA PHE A 116 12.24 9.42 -1.73
C PHE A 116 12.73 7.96 -1.65
N ILE A 117 11.89 6.97 -2.01
CA ILE A 117 12.30 5.56 -2.09
C ILE A 117 12.93 5.21 -3.44
N SER A 118 12.73 6.06 -4.46
CA SER A 118 13.20 5.78 -5.81
C SER A 118 14.73 5.65 -5.84
N GLN A 119 15.22 4.71 -6.64
CA GLN A 119 16.65 4.49 -6.80
C GLN A 119 17.21 5.61 -7.70
N HIS A 120 18.13 6.41 -7.16
CA HIS A 120 18.81 7.49 -7.91
C HIS A 120 20.17 7.07 -8.49
N GLU A 121 20.68 5.88 -8.13
CA GLU A 121 22.00 5.38 -8.53
C GLU A 121 21.90 4.03 -9.25
N ALA A 122 22.99 3.60 -9.90
CA ALA A 122 23.16 2.32 -10.62
C ALA A 122 23.16 1.09 -9.68
N SER A 123 22.21 1.06 -8.75
CA SER A 123 21.92 -0.07 -7.87
C SER A 123 21.14 -1.15 -8.60
N GLU A 124 21.23 -2.38 -8.09
CA GLU A 124 20.43 -3.49 -8.58
C GLU A 124 18.94 -3.16 -8.49
N PHE A 125 18.20 -3.46 -9.57
CA PHE A 125 16.78 -3.16 -9.66
C PHE A 125 16.02 -3.81 -8.50
N ASN A 126 15.33 -2.98 -7.70
CA ASN A 126 14.44 -3.46 -6.66
C ASN A 126 12.99 -3.11 -7.01
N LYS A 127 12.18 -4.13 -7.30
CA LYS A 127 10.76 -3.95 -7.67
C LYS A 127 9.96 -3.21 -6.59
N TRP A 128 10.33 -3.33 -5.32
CA TRP A 128 9.64 -2.68 -4.19
C TRP A 128 9.99 -1.20 -4.03
N ALA A 129 11.04 -0.72 -4.71
CA ALA A 129 11.41 0.68 -4.81
C ALA A 129 10.90 1.33 -6.12
N SER A 130 10.33 0.54 -7.04
CA SER A 130 9.81 1.02 -8.31
C SER A 130 8.38 1.55 -8.15
N LEU A 131 8.19 2.85 -8.37
CA LEU A 131 6.86 3.49 -8.33
C LEU A 131 5.91 2.90 -9.38
N ASP A 132 6.42 2.51 -10.55
CA ASP A 132 5.63 1.87 -11.61
C ASP A 132 5.11 0.49 -11.16
N TYR A 133 5.96 -0.27 -10.46
CA TYR A 133 5.56 -1.57 -9.93
C TYR A 133 4.51 -1.43 -8.83
N ILE A 134 4.71 -0.48 -7.92
CA ILE A 134 3.75 -0.16 -6.86
C ILE A 134 2.41 0.27 -7.46
N ALA A 135 2.42 1.13 -8.48
CA ALA A 135 1.22 1.53 -9.21
C ALA A 135 0.50 0.33 -9.84
N THR A 136 1.26 -0.62 -10.38
CA THR A 136 0.73 -1.84 -11.00
C THR A 136 -0.01 -2.72 -10.00
N ILE A 137 0.48 -2.87 -8.76
CA ILE A 137 -0.21 -3.62 -7.69
C ILE A 137 -1.60 -3.02 -7.43
N VAL A 138 -1.69 -1.70 -7.27
CA VAL A 138 -2.96 -0.99 -7.01
C VAL A 138 -3.90 -1.09 -8.21
N SER A 139 -3.39 -0.91 -9.42
CA SER A 139 -4.19 -1.06 -10.66
C SER A 139 -4.74 -2.48 -10.82
N ASN A 140 -3.93 -3.49 -10.53
CA ASN A 140 -4.34 -4.89 -10.60
C ASN A 140 -5.39 -5.21 -9.53
N PHE A 141 -5.29 -4.65 -8.32
CA PHE A 141 -6.36 -4.77 -7.32
C PHE A 141 -7.69 -4.21 -7.81
N ASN A 142 -7.68 -2.97 -8.30
CA ASN A 142 -8.90 -2.34 -8.82
C ASN A 142 -9.49 -3.13 -10.00
N THR A 143 -8.64 -3.79 -10.79
CA THR A 143 -9.08 -4.70 -11.86
C THR A 143 -9.74 -5.95 -11.28
N VAL A 144 -9.14 -6.60 -10.27
CA VAL A 144 -9.71 -7.77 -9.59
C VAL A 144 -11.12 -7.47 -9.07
N VAL A 145 -11.29 -6.35 -8.36
CA VAL A 145 -12.60 -5.93 -7.82
C VAL A 145 -13.64 -5.82 -8.95
N LYS A 146 -13.32 -5.14 -10.06
CA LYS A 146 -14.22 -5.02 -11.21
C LYS A 146 -14.58 -6.35 -11.86
N VAL A 147 -13.63 -7.29 -11.93
CA VAL A 147 -13.89 -8.63 -12.48
C VAL A 147 -14.85 -9.39 -11.55
N TRP A 148 -14.67 -9.28 -10.23
CA TRP A 148 -15.60 -9.85 -9.25
C TRP A 148 -16.99 -9.22 -9.33
N GLU A 149 -17.12 -7.90 -9.42
CA GLU A 149 -18.40 -7.21 -9.61
C GLU A 149 -19.14 -7.77 -10.83
N LYS A 150 -18.45 -7.85 -11.97
CA LYS A 150 -19.02 -8.38 -13.21
C LYS A 150 -19.44 -9.84 -13.06
N ARG A 151 -18.63 -10.65 -12.39
CA ARG A 151 -18.94 -12.06 -12.11
C ARG A 151 -20.18 -12.18 -11.22
N ASN A 152 -20.25 -11.41 -10.14
CA ASN A 152 -21.37 -11.38 -9.20
C ASN A 152 -22.68 -11.00 -9.88
N SER A 153 -22.69 -9.88 -10.62
CA SER A 153 -23.88 -9.45 -11.36
C SER A 153 -24.35 -10.52 -12.36
N MET A 154 -23.41 -11.25 -12.98
CA MET A 154 -23.74 -12.32 -13.90
C MET A 154 -24.36 -13.54 -13.20
N ILE A 155 -23.76 -14.03 -12.11
CA ILE A 155 -24.31 -15.19 -11.38
C ILE A 155 -25.65 -14.85 -10.72
N GLU A 156 -25.82 -13.62 -10.21
CA GLU A 156 -27.07 -13.14 -9.64
C GLU A 156 -28.19 -13.10 -10.69
N ALA A 157 -27.89 -12.63 -11.91
CA ALA A 157 -28.85 -12.62 -13.01
C ALA A 157 -29.24 -14.04 -13.49
N LEU A 158 -28.35 -15.02 -13.32
CA LEU A 158 -28.61 -16.42 -13.65
C LEU A 158 -29.25 -17.21 -12.50
N MET A 159 -29.18 -16.70 -11.27
CA MET A 159 -29.66 -17.39 -10.07
C MET A 159 -31.14 -17.81 -10.16
N PRO A 160 -32.09 -17.01 -10.69
CA PRO A 160 -33.49 -17.45 -10.83
C PRO A 160 -33.68 -18.66 -11.76
N LYS A 161 -32.78 -18.88 -12.72
CA LYS A 161 -32.81 -20.05 -13.62
C LYS A 161 -32.14 -21.27 -12.98
N LEU A 162 -31.18 -21.02 -12.10
CA LEU A 162 -30.42 -22.06 -11.41
C LEU A 162 -31.12 -22.52 -10.12
N SER A 163 -31.95 -21.67 -9.50
CA SER A 163 -32.66 -21.94 -8.24
C SER A 163 -33.57 -23.16 -8.33
N GLU A 164 -34.18 -23.41 -9.49
CA GLU A 164 -35.03 -24.58 -9.75
C GLU A 164 -34.27 -25.92 -9.68
N VAL A 165 -32.94 -25.85 -9.80
CA VAL A 165 -32.06 -27.03 -9.81
C VAL A 165 -30.96 -26.96 -8.74
N TYR A 166 -31.06 -25.97 -7.84
CA TYR A 166 -30.07 -25.72 -6.79
C TYR A 166 -29.99 -26.91 -5.81
N GLY A 167 -28.77 -27.33 -5.49
CA GLY A 167 -28.51 -28.48 -4.61
C GLY A 167 -28.58 -29.86 -5.28
N LYS A 168 -28.82 -29.93 -6.59
CA LYS A 168 -28.68 -31.18 -7.37
C LYS A 168 -27.33 -31.20 -8.11
N PRO A 169 -26.65 -32.35 -8.21
CA PRO A 169 -25.45 -32.47 -9.04
C PRO A 169 -25.86 -32.30 -10.51
N LEU A 170 -25.51 -31.15 -11.08
CA LEU A 170 -25.84 -30.78 -12.44
C LEU A 170 -24.75 -31.25 -13.41
N LYS A 171 -25.13 -31.91 -14.50
CA LYS A 171 -24.18 -32.27 -15.57
C LYS A 171 -24.05 -31.14 -16.59
N PHE A 172 -22.92 -31.12 -17.30
CA PHE A 172 -22.62 -30.14 -18.36
C PHE A 172 -23.80 -29.86 -19.34
N PRO A 173 -24.47 -30.87 -19.92
CA PRO A 173 -25.55 -30.61 -20.88
C PRO A 173 -26.79 -29.96 -20.26
N GLU A 174 -27.05 -30.23 -18.98
CA GLU A 174 -28.21 -29.69 -18.24
C GLU A 174 -27.99 -28.21 -17.93
N ILE A 175 -26.76 -27.83 -17.57
CA ILE A 175 -26.41 -26.42 -17.37
C ILE A 175 -26.42 -25.68 -18.71
N GLN A 176 -25.86 -26.30 -19.74
CA GLN A 176 -25.82 -25.71 -21.07
C GLN A 176 -27.23 -25.39 -21.60
N SER A 177 -28.22 -26.24 -21.36
CA SER A 177 -29.61 -25.99 -21.76
C SER A 177 -30.29 -24.88 -20.93
N LEU A 178 -29.94 -24.76 -19.64
CA LEU A 178 -30.51 -23.76 -18.72
C LEU A 178 -30.00 -22.34 -18.96
N ILE A 179 -28.67 -22.17 -19.03
CA ILE A 179 -28.05 -20.84 -19.10
C ILE A 179 -27.51 -20.51 -20.50
N GLY A 180 -27.34 -21.49 -21.37
CA GLY A 180 -26.79 -21.33 -22.70
C GLY A 180 -25.25 -21.30 -22.73
N VAL A 181 -24.68 -21.72 -23.86
CA VAL A 181 -23.21 -21.83 -24.08
C VAL A 181 -22.49 -20.52 -23.82
N GLY A 182 -23.03 -19.39 -24.31
CA GLY A 182 -22.39 -18.08 -24.16
C GLY A 182 -22.25 -17.64 -22.71
N ASN A 183 -23.30 -17.81 -21.91
CA ASN A 183 -23.26 -17.47 -20.49
C ASN A 183 -22.35 -18.43 -19.71
N MET A 184 -22.35 -19.71 -20.05
CA MET A 184 -21.46 -20.68 -19.42
C MET A 184 -19.97 -20.38 -19.71
N ALA A 185 -19.64 -20.06 -20.96
CA ALA A 185 -18.29 -19.68 -21.36
C ALA A 185 -17.82 -18.38 -20.66
N LEU A 186 -18.69 -17.38 -20.59
CA LEU A 186 -18.35 -16.10 -19.95
C LEU A 186 -18.25 -16.22 -18.42
N LEU A 187 -19.17 -16.94 -17.77
CA LEU A 187 -19.15 -17.09 -16.31
C LEU A 187 -17.94 -17.94 -15.87
N SER A 188 -17.60 -18.99 -16.60
CA SER A 188 -16.39 -19.77 -16.33
C SER A 188 -15.12 -18.94 -16.52
N ASP A 189 -15.01 -18.12 -17.58
CA ASP A 189 -13.85 -17.23 -17.80
C ASP A 189 -13.71 -16.19 -16.69
N LEU A 190 -14.82 -15.56 -16.29
CA LEU A 190 -14.82 -14.60 -15.20
C LEU A 190 -14.44 -15.27 -13.87
N THR A 191 -14.93 -16.47 -13.61
CA THR A 191 -14.62 -17.21 -12.38
C THR A 191 -13.14 -17.56 -12.31
N GLU A 192 -12.56 -18.15 -13.36
CA GLU A 192 -11.12 -18.46 -13.35
C GLU A 192 -10.25 -17.19 -13.21
N ARG A 193 -10.62 -16.10 -13.89
CA ARG A 193 -9.93 -14.80 -13.71
C ARG A 193 -10.00 -14.31 -12.27
N CYS A 194 -11.19 -14.37 -11.66
CA CYS A 194 -11.37 -13.98 -10.26
C CYS A 194 -10.45 -14.78 -9.34
N LEU A 195 -10.46 -16.11 -9.45
CA LEU A 195 -9.68 -17.00 -8.60
C LEU A 195 -8.17 -16.75 -8.75
N HIS A 196 -7.66 -16.80 -9.99
CA HIS A 196 -6.23 -16.66 -10.25
C HIS A 196 -5.70 -15.27 -9.90
N MET A 197 -6.42 -14.21 -10.29
CA MET A 197 -5.95 -12.84 -10.01
C MET A 197 -6.03 -12.50 -8.51
N THR A 198 -7.05 -12.99 -7.78
CA THR A 198 -7.13 -12.80 -6.33
C THR A 198 -5.98 -13.50 -5.62
N ASP A 199 -5.65 -14.73 -5.99
CA ASP A 199 -4.56 -15.50 -5.37
C ASP A 199 -3.18 -14.90 -5.64
N ASP A 200 -2.90 -14.58 -6.91
CA ASP A 200 -1.62 -13.99 -7.30
C ASP A 200 -1.39 -12.66 -6.61
N LEU A 201 -2.42 -11.80 -6.58
CA LEU A 201 -2.32 -10.50 -5.96
C LEU A 201 -2.25 -10.58 -4.44
N LEU A 202 -2.93 -11.54 -3.81
CA LEU A 202 -2.86 -11.74 -2.36
C LEU A 202 -1.44 -12.10 -1.92
N VAL A 203 -0.77 -12.98 -2.67
CA VAL A 203 0.63 -13.32 -2.44
C VAL A 203 1.50 -12.08 -2.67
N GLU A 204 1.33 -11.39 -3.80
CA GLU A 204 2.17 -10.26 -4.16
C GLU A 204 2.06 -9.09 -3.17
N VAL A 205 0.85 -8.75 -2.71
CA VAL A 205 0.63 -7.72 -1.68
C VAL A 205 1.25 -8.15 -0.35
N SER A 206 1.19 -9.44 0.00
CA SER A 206 1.86 -9.96 1.20
C SER A 206 3.39 -9.80 1.09
N CYS A 207 3.96 -10.12 -0.06
CA CYS A 207 5.38 -9.90 -0.34
C CYS A 207 5.74 -8.40 -0.35
N PHE A 208 4.87 -7.54 -0.89
CA PHE A 208 5.04 -6.09 -0.89
C PHE A 208 5.16 -5.54 0.52
N LEU A 209 4.30 -5.98 1.46
CA LEU A 209 4.35 -5.52 2.85
C LEU A 209 5.74 -5.74 3.48
N VAL A 210 6.38 -6.87 3.22
CA VAL A 210 7.72 -7.19 3.74
C VAL A 210 8.81 -6.48 2.94
N GLY A 211 8.76 -6.57 1.61
CA GLY A 211 9.77 -6.02 0.71
C GLY A 211 9.84 -4.49 0.74
N PHE A 212 8.70 -3.82 0.81
CA PHE A 212 8.61 -2.36 0.94
C PHE A 212 9.17 -1.88 2.29
N SER A 213 8.87 -2.58 3.39
CA SER A 213 9.46 -2.25 4.70
C SER A 213 10.99 -2.34 4.69
N ALA A 214 11.57 -3.28 3.94
CA ALA A 214 13.01 -3.37 3.77
C ALA A 214 13.58 -2.21 2.93
N VAL A 215 12.88 -1.79 1.87
CA VAL A 215 13.31 -0.65 1.02
C VAL A 215 13.32 0.68 1.77
N VAL A 216 12.34 0.88 2.65
CA VAL A 216 12.23 2.11 3.45
C VAL A 216 13.27 2.15 4.58
N ASP A 217 13.88 1.02 4.91
CA ASP A 217 14.87 0.97 5.97
C ASP A 217 16.10 1.84 5.63
N GLY A 218 16.49 2.70 6.56
CA GLY A 218 17.56 3.68 6.36
C GLY A 218 17.19 4.89 5.48
N LYS A 219 15.96 5.01 4.99
CA LYS A 219 15.50 6.19 4.20
C LYS A 219 14.92 7.34 5.04
N ILE A 220 14.73 7.10 6.34
CA ILE A 220 14.18 8.04 7.32
C ILE A 220 15.19 8.24 8.45
N ASP A 221 15.36 9.47 8.91
CA ASP A 221 16.27 9.79 10.02
C ASP A 221 15.86 9.09 11.33
N THR A 222 16.80 8.36 11.91
CA THR A 222 16.57 7.54 13.12
C THR A 222 16.27 8.37 14.37
N LYS A 223 16.77 9.61 14.47
CA LYS A 223 16.49 10.49 15.61
C LYS A 223 15.06 11.01 15.52
N ILE A 224 14.61 11.38 14.32
CA ILE A 224 13.22 11.80 14.09
C ILE A 224 12.26 10.64 14.37
N LEU A 225 12.56 9.43 13.85
CA LEU A 225 11.75 8.23 14.09
C LEU A 225 11.56 7.93 15.58
N LYS A 226 12.65 8.00 16.38
CA LYS A 226 12.58 7.80 17.83
C LYS A 226 11.78 8.87 18.56
N LYS A 227 11.79 10.10 18.07
CA LYS A 227 11.20 11.27 18.74
C LYS A 227 9.71 11.45 18.45
N PHE A 228 9.26 11.17 17.22
CA PHE A 228 7.92 11.57 16.76
C PHE A 228 6.98 10.41 16.40
N GLY A 229 7.45 9.16 16.44
CA GLY A 229 6.60 7.99 16.24
C GLY A 229 7.26 6.93 15.36
N GLY A 230 6.88 5.67 15.59
CA GLY A 230 7.44 4.53 14.88
C GLY A 230 6.90 4.37 13.46
N ARG A 231 7.67 3.64 12.66
CA ARG A 231 7.24 3.08 11.38
C ARG A 231 6.41 1.82 11.66
N ILE A 232 5.25 1.69 11.03
CA ILE A 232 4.48 0.44 11.06
C ILE A 232 5.34 -0.63 10.39
N SER A 233 5.60 -1.71 11.12
CA SER A 233 6.34 -2.86 10.61
C SER A 233 5.38 -4.05 10.57
N PRO A 234 4.79 -4.35 9.40
CA PRO A 234 3.81 -5.41 9.29
C PRO A 234 4.49 -6.76 9.56
N SER A 235 3.94 -7.53 10.49
CA SER A 235 4.25 -8.95 10.64
C SER A 235 3.23 -9.77 9.85
N LEU A 236 3.72 -10.72 9.06
CA LEU A 236 2.86 -11.70 8.43
C LEU A 236 2.66 -12.89 9.39
N PRO A 237 1.48 -13.55 9.35
CA PRO A 237 1.24 -14.74 10.15
C PRO A 237 2.26 -15.83 9.83
N THR A 238 2.71 -16.54 10.87
CA THR A 238 3.54 -17.74 10.74
C THR A 238 2.69 -18.99 10.93
N TYR A 239 3.19 -20.13 10.44
CA TYR A 239 2.46 -21.40 10.59
C TYR A 239 2.43 -21.87 12.06
N GLU A 240 3.37 -21.41 12.89
CA GLU A 240 3.40 -21.72 14.33
C GLU A 240 2.29 -20.98 15.10
N GLU A 241 2.02 -19.72 14.72
CA GLU A 241 1.05 -18.87 15.43
C GLU A 241 -0.36 -18.97 14.85
N TYR A 242 -0.49 -18.96 13.51
CA TYR A 242 -1.77 -18.91 12.81
C TYR A 242 -1.76 -19.73 11.50
N PRO A 243 -1.78 -21.08 11.57
CA PRO A 243 -1.72 -21.97 10.40
C PRO A 243 -2.73 -21.63 9.30
N LEU A 244 -4.00 -21.44 9.66
CA LEU A 244 -5.07 -21.14 8.71
C LEU A 244 -4.86 -19.81 7.94
N ALA A 245 -4.21 -18.83 8.58
CA ALA A 245 -3.89 -17.55 7.97
C ALA A 245 -2.69 -17.64 7.01
N VAL A 246 -1.90 -18.70 7.10
CA VAL A 246 -0.87 -19.07 6.11
C VAL A 246 -1.50 -19.89 4.99
N ASP A 247 -2.37 -20.86 5.33
CA ASP A 247 -3.03 -21.73 4.36
C ASP A 247 -3.86 -20.95 3.34
N ILE A 248 -4.48 -19.83 3.75
CA ILE A 248 -5.24 -18.95 2.85
C ILE A 248 -4.37 -18.31 1.75
N LEU A 249 -3.04 -18.30 1.89
CA LEU A 249 -2.13 -17.85 0.83
C LEU A 249 -1.89 -18.94 -0.23
N THR A 250 -2.25 -20.19 0.05
CA THR A 250 -2.13 -21.31 -0.89
C THR A 250 -3.00 -21.07 -2.10
N LYS A 251 -2.42 -21.17 -3.30
CA LYS A 251 -3.16 -20.99 -4.55
C LYS A 251 -4.25 -22.07 -4.69
N VAL A 252 -5.37 -21.71 -5.30
CA VAL A 252 -6.40 -22.66 -5.69
C VAL A 252 -5.79 -23.74 -6.59
N PRO A 253 -6.36 -24.97 -6.60
CA PRO A 253 -5.93 -26.02 -7.51
C PRO A 253 -5.91 -25.53 -8.97
N THR A 254 -5.14 -26.19 -9.83
CA THR A 254 -5.23 -25.89 -11.26
C THR A 254 -6.53 -26.47 -11.81
N VAL A 255 -7.30 -25.67 -12.54
CA VAL A 255 -8.52 -26.15 -13.21
C VAL A 255 -8.19 -27.17 -14.29
N ASN A 256 -9.07 -28.13 -14.53
CA ASN A 256 -8.95 -29.05 -15.64
C ASN A 256 -9.18 -28.30 -16.97
N TYR A 257 -8.08 -27.83 -17.58
CA TYR A 257 -8.11 -27.07 -18.83
C TYR A 257 -8.69 -27.83 -20.02
N VAL A 258 -8.74 -29.17 -19.98
CA VAL A 258 -9.38 -29.95 -21.04
C VAL A 258 -10.89 -29.77 -20.97
N LEU A 259 -11.48 -29.92 -19.78
CA LEU A 259 -12.90 -29.70 -19.55
C LEU A 259 -13.28 -28.23 -19.73
N LEU A 260 -12.46 -27.31 -19.22
CA LEU A 260 -12.69 -25.87 -19.41
C LEU A 260 -12.66 -25.48 -20.90
N GLY A 261 -11.80 -26.11 -21.70
CA GLY A 261 -11.77 -25.92 -23.15
C GLY A 261 -13.05 -26.34 -23.86
N GLN A 262 -13.73 -27.37 -23.36
CA GLN A 262 -15.04 -27.78 -23.88
C GLN A 262 -16.13 -26.74 -23.57
N ILE A 263 -16.06 -26.10 -22.40
CA ILE A 263 -17.00 -25.04 -21.99
C ILE A 263 -16.75 -23.75 -22.80
N GLN A 264 -15.50 -23.34 -22.91
CA GLN A 264 -15.12 -22.03 -23.49
C GLN A 264 -14.85 -22.07 -24.99
N GLY A 265 -14.84 -23.26 -25.61
CA GLY A 265 -14.52 -23.43 -27.02
C GLY A 265 -13.07 -23.06 -27.36
N ARG A 266 -12.12 -23.36 -26.46
CA ARG A 266 -10.70 -22.98 -26.58
C ARG A 266 -9.79 -24.18 -26.38
N LYS A 267 -8.58 -24.14 -26.94
CA LYS A 267 -7.58 -25.19 -26.72
C LYS A 267 -6.96 -25.04 -25.33
N LYS A 268 -6.53 -26.16 -24.76
CA LYS A 268 -5.84 -26.20 -23.46
C LYS A 268 -4.69 -25.18 -23.35
N GLN A 269 -3.81 -25.12 -24.36
CA GLN A 269 -2.66 -24.20 -24.35
C GLN A 269 -3.06 -22.73 -24.29
N ASP A 270 -4.13 -22.35 -25.00
CA ASP A 270 -4.64 -20.96 -24.99
C ASP A 270 -5.17 -20.58 -23.60
N LEU A 271 -5.74 -21.56 -22.87
CA LEU A 271 -6.25 -21.36 -21.52
C LEU A 271 -5.11 -21.27 -20.50
N GLU A 272 -4.12 -22.15 -20.61
CA GLU A 272 -2.92 -22.11 -19.75
C GLU A 272 -2.19 -20.77 -19.85
N GLU A 273 -2.07 -20.21 -21.05
CA GLU A 273 -1.48 -18.89 -21.26
C GLU A 273 -2.41 -17.76 -20.76
N ARG A 274 -3.72 -17.90 -20.93
CA ARG A 274 -4.70 -16.89 -20.51
C ARG A 274 -4.78 -16.73 -18.99
N TYR A 275 -4.68 -17.82 -18.24
CA TYR A 275 -4.76 -17.83 -16.77
C TYR A 275 -3.39 -18.01 -16.11
N ARG A 276 -2.31 -17.73 -16.84
CA ARG A 276 -0.96 -17.76 -16.29
C ARG A 276 -0.81 -16.75 -15.14
N PRO A 277 0.08 -17.02 -14.17
CA PRO A 277 0.31 -16.08 -13.09
C PRO A 277 0.79 -14.70 -13.57
N ILE A 278 0.26 -13.65 -12.96
CA ILE A 278 0.64 -12.26 -13.29
C ILE A 278 2.02 -11.92 -12.71
N TYR A 279 2.28 -12.38 -11.48
CA TYR A 279 3.52 -12.15 -10.75
C TYR A 279 4.35 -13.44 -10.72
N LYS A 280 5.67 -13.29 -10.87
CA LYS A 280 6.67 -14.36 -10.81
C LYS A 280 7.59 -14.17 -9.62
#